data_AF-A0A8S9LU15-F1
#
_entry.id   AF-A0A8S9LU15-F1
#
_cell.length_a   1.000
_cell.length_b   1.000
_cell.length_c   1.000
_cell.angle_alpha   90.00
_cell.angle_beta   90.00
_cell.angle_gamma   90.00
#
_symmetry.space_group_name_H-M   'P 1'
#
loop_
_entity.id
_entity.type
_entity.pdbx_description
1 polymer ?
#
loop_
_entity_poly.entity_id
_entity_poly.type
_entity_poly.pdbx_seq_one_letter_code
_entity_poly.pdbx_strand_id
1 'polypeptide(L)'
;MRIPNINAVQLGMASALETLCGQAFGAKKYHMLGVYMQRSWIVLFFCCILSLPTYLFTTPVLKLLGQPDDIAELSGVVSVWVIPLHFAFCLSFPLQRFLQCQLKSHVPAFGAGVGLVVHFLVCWLFVDGLKLGAVGTMATVSISWWVNILILLAYSVCGGCPLTWTGFSSEAFTGLWEFVKLSASSGVMLCLENWYYRILIIMTGTLQNARIAVDSLSICMTINGWENMIPLAFFAATG
;
A
#
# COMPACT_ATOMS: atom_id res chain seq x y z
N MET A 1 -4.72 -16.10 9.56
CA MET A 1 -5.22 -14.79 10.05
C MET A 1 -4.53 -13.69 9.23
N ARG A 2 -5.23 -12.98 8.34
CA ARG A 2 -4.61 -11.90 7.53
C ARG A 2 -4.45 -10.65 8.41
N ILE A 3 -3.22 -10.16 8.57
CA ILE A 3 -2.84 -8.95 9.33
C ILE A 3 -3.74 -7.76 8.95
N PRO A 4 -4.19 -6.91 9.90
CA PRO A 4 -4.96 -5.69 9.62
C PRO A 4 -4.28 -4.86 8.53
N ASN A 5 -4.99 -4.63 7.42
CA ASN A 5 -4.43 -3.95 6.25
C ASN A 5 -4.43 -2.43 6.48
N ILE A 6 -3.48 -1.97 7.30
CA ILE A 6 -3.21 -0.55 7.60
C ILE A 6 -2.81 0.21 6.31
N ASN A 7 -2.45 -0.52 5.26
CA ASN A 7 -2.16 0.01 3.94
C ASN A 7 -3.38 0.65 3.24
N ALA A 8 -4.61 0.36 3.71
CA ALA A 8 -5.82 1.04 3.24
C ALA A 8 -5.79 2.54 3.55
N VAL A 9 -5.23 2.93 4.71
CA VAL A 9 -5.00 4.34 5.05
C VAL A 9 -4.09 4.97 4.00
N GLN A 10 -2.95 4.33 3.71
CA GLN A 10 -1.93 4.86 2.80
C GLN A 10 -2.45 4.98 1.36
N LEU A 11 -3.23 3.99 0.92
CA LEU A 11 -3.88 4.01 -0.39
C LEU A 11 -4.91 5.16 -0.48
N GLY A 12 -5.66 5.41 0.59
CA GLY A 12 -6.66 6.48 0.65
C GLY A 12 -6.02 7.87 0.67
N MET A 13 -4.93 8.04 1.43
CA MET A 13 -4.18 9.29 1.38
C MET A 13 -3.52 9.53 0.01
N ALA A 14 -3.10 8.46 -0.68
CA ALA A 14 -2.58 8.58 -2.05
C ALA A 14 -3.65 9.00 -3.07
N SER A 15 -4.94 8.65 -2.88
CA SER A 15 -6.01 9.18 -3.74
C SER A 15 -6.27 10.68 -3.53
N ALA A 16 -6.02 11.22 -2.33
CA ALA A 16 -6.06 12.66 -2.10
C ALA A 16 -4.95 13.38 -2.89
N LEU A 17 -3.76 12.78 -2.98
CA LEU A 17 -2.67 13.27 -3.81
C LEU A 17 -3.05 13.29 -5.30
N GLU A 18 -3.71 12.26 -5.79
CA GLU A 18 -4.18 12.18 -7.18
C GLU A 18 -5.07 13.37 -7.54
N THR A 19 -6.04 13.70 -6.67
CA THR A 19 -6.93 14.86 -6.87
C THR A 19 -6.13 16.17 -6.95
N LEU A 20 -5.20 16.39 -6.02
CA LEU A 20 -4.37 17.60 -5.97
C LEU A 20 -3.42 17.70 -7.17
N CYS A 21 -2.81 16.58 -7.57
CA CYS A 21 -1.92 16.51 -8.73
C CYS A 21 -2.69 16.73 -10.04
N GLY A 22 -3.87 16.12 -10.21
CA GLY A 22 -4.72 16.33 -11.39
C GLY A 22 -5.17 17.78 -11.53
N GLN A 23 -5.60 18.42 -10.44
CA GLN A 23 -5.93 19.86 -10.42
C GLN A 23 -4.74 20.74 -10.77
N ALA A 24 -3.56 20.48 -10.17
CA ALA A 24 -2.35 21.26 -10.44
C ALA A 24 -1.84 21.06 -11.88
N PHE A 25 -1.94 19.84 -12.42
CA PHE A 25 -1.56 19.53 -13.79
C PHE A 25 -2.47 20.24 -14.79
N GLY A 26 -3.80 20.19 -14.59
CA GLY A 26 -4.76 20.94 -15.40
C GLY A 26 -4.58 22.46 -15.33
N ALA A 27 -4.21 22.99 -14.15
CA ALA A 27 -3.88 24.40 -13.95
C ALA A 27 -2.45 24.80 -14.41
N LYS A 28 -1.70 23.88 -15.05
CA LYS A 28 -0.32 24.07 -15.52
C LYS A 28 0.69 24.44 -14.43
N LYS A 29 0.40 24.13 -13.17
CA LYS A 29 1.30 24.33 -12.01
C LYS A 29 2.20 23.10 -11.81
N TYR A 30 2.99 22.77 -12.83
CA TYR A 30 3.75 21.51 -12.88
C TYR A 30 4.70 21.28 -11.69
N HIS A 31 5.41 22.31 -11.23
CA HIS A 31 6.31 22.18 -10.07
C HIS A 31 5.61 21.72 -8.78
N MET A 32 4.31 22.02 -8.62
CA MET A 32 3.56 21.65 -7.43
C MET A 32 3.34 20.14 -7.31
N LEU A 33 3.40 19.39 -8.42
CA LEU A 33 3.23 17.93 -8.38
C LEU A 33 4.34 17.28 -7.54
N GLY A 34 5.60 17.71 -7.73
CA GLY A 34 6.72 17.23 -6.93
C GLY A 34 6.61 17.65 -5.45
N VAL A 35 6.13 18.87 -5.20
CA VAL A 35 5.89 19.38 -3.83
C VAL A 35 4.80 18.56 -3.12
N TYR A 36 3.68 18.28 -3.80
CA TYR A 36 2.59 17.48 -3.23
C TYR A 36 3.01 16.03 -2.98
N MET A 37 3.82 15.44 -3.88
CA MET A 37 4.39 14.10 -3.66
C MET A 37 5.26 14.07 -2.40
N GLN A 38 6.18 15.05 -2.23
CA GLN A 38 7.02 15.15 -1.04
C GLN A 38 6.21 15.38 0.23
N ARG A 39 5.20 16.24 0.17
CA ARG A 39 4.25 16.48 1.27
C ARG A 39 3.53 15.20 1.68
N SER A 40 3.08 14.42 0.70
CA SER A 40 2.44 13.12 0.92
C SER A 40 3.40 12.14 1.60
N TRP A 41 4.66 12.05 1.16
CA TRP A 41 5.67 11.24 1.83
C TRP A 41 5.87 11.64 3.29
N ILE A 42 5.95 12.93 3.59
CA ILE A 42 6.11 13.41 4.98
C ILE A 42 4.93 12.93 5.84
N VAL A 43 3.70 13.22 5.41
CA VAL A 43 2.49 12.86 6.16
C VAL A 43 2.37 11.35 6.33
N LEU A 44 2.54 10.59 5.24
CA LEU A 44 2.45 9.14 5.26
C LEU A 44 3.53 8.51 6.13
N PHE A 45 4.74 9.06 6.15
CA PHE A 45 5.83 8.55 6.97
C PHE A 45 5.50 8.68 8.46
N PHE A 46 4.94 9.82 8.89
CA PHE A 46 4.43 9.99 10.25
C PHE A 46 3.31 8.99 10.55
N CYS A 47 2.36 8.79 9.64
CA CYS A 47 1.30 7.80 9.81
C CYS A 47 1.84 6.36 9.92
N CYS A 48 2.90 6.01 9.17
CA CYS A 48 3.56 4.71 9.29
C CYS A 48 4.14 4.51 10.68
N ILE A 49 4.86 5.52 11.19
CA ILE A 49 5.46 5.48 12.53
C ILE A 49 4.38 5.31 13.59
N LEU A 50 3.30 6.10 13.53
CA LEU A 50 2.19 6.01 14.48
C LEU A 50 1.49 4.65 14.44
N SER A 51 1.56 3.95 13.31
CA SER A 51 0.96 2.63 13.14
C SER A 51 1.86 1.48 13.61
N LEU A 52 3.16 1.70 13.84
CA LEU A 52 4.10 0.65 14.25
C LEU A 52 3.68 -0.17 15.48
N PRO A 53 3.08 0.41 16.55
CA PRO A 53 2.64 -0.37 17.70
C PRO A 53 1.72 -1.53 17.32
N THR A 54 0.86 -1.37 16.30
CA THR A 54 -0.04 -2.44 15.86
C THR A 54 0.71 -3.68 15.34
N TYR A 55 1.85 -3.47 14.70
CA TYR A 55 2.71 -4.56 14.22
C TYR A 55 3.53 -5.17 15.35
N LEU A 56 4.12 -4.33 16.20
CA LEU A 56 5.00 -4.76 17.29
C LEU A 56 4.25 -5.52 18.39
N PHE A 57 3.00 -5.15 18.68
CA PHE A 57 2.17 -5.78 19.70
C PHE A 57 1.21 -6.84 19.16
N THR A 58 1.44 -7.35 17.94
CA THR A 58 0.56 -8.37 17.35
C THR A 58 0.47 -9.64 18.23
N THR A 59 1.58 -10.20 18.71
CA THR A 59 1.56 -11.40 19.57
C THR A 59 0.73 -11.20 20.85
N PRO A 60 1.03 -10.22 21.73
CA PRO A 60 0.29 -10.06 22.98
C PRO A 60 -1.18 -9.73 22.75
N VAL A 61 -1.52 -8.97 21.71
CA VAL A 61 -2.92 -8.68 21.35
C VAL A 61 -3.66 -9.95 20.93
N LEU A 62 -3.05 -10.81 20.11
CA LEU A 62 -3.68 -12.07 19.70
C LEU A 62 -3.85 -13.05 20.87
N LYS A 63 -2.87 -13.14 21.76
CA LYS A 63 -2.99 -13.94 22.99
C LYS A 63 -4.12 -13.42 23.89
N LEU A 64 -4.24 -12.10 24.05
CA LEU A 64 -5.35 -11.47 24.79
C LEU A 64 -6.73 -11.79 24.17
N LEU A 65 -6.80 -11.89 22.85
CA LEU A 65 -8.01 -12.26 22.10
C LEU A 65 -8.29 -13.78 22.11
N GLY A 66 -7.51 -14.57 22.86
CA GLY A 66 -7.72 -16.01 23.02
C GLY A 66 -7.25 -16.85 21.84
N GLN A 67 -6.35 -16.34 20.99
CA GLN A 67 -5.74 -17.16 19.93
C GLN A 67 -4.73 -18.17 20.50
N PRO A 68 -4.57 -19.34 19.86
CA PRO A 68 -3.52 -20.30 20.20
C PRO A 68 -2.12 -19.68 20.18
N ASP A 69 -1.26 -20.08 21.11
CA ASP A 69 0.08 -19.49 21.31
C ASP A 69 0.96 -19.59 20.05
N ASP A 70 0.95 -20.74 19.38
CA ASP A 70 1.69 -21.00 18.15
C ASP A 70 1.26 -20.06 17.01
N ILE A 71 -0.05 -19.83 16.87
CA ILE A 71 -0.62 -18.92 15.88
C ILE A 71 -0.29 -17.46 16.22
N ALA A 72 -0.40 -17.08 17.49
CA ALA A 72 -0.11 -15.72 17.95
C ALA A 72 1.37 -15.37 17.75
N GLU A 73 2.28 -16.28 18.08
CA GLU A 73 3.73 -16.09 17.95
C GLU A 73 4.15 -16.01 16.49
N LEU A 74 3.69 -16.95 15.65
CA LEU A 74 3.95 -16.90 14.21
C LEU A 74 3.42 -15.60 13.59
N SER A 75 2.21 -15.18 13.97
CA SER A 75 1.61 -13.93 13.48
C SER A 75 2.42 -12.71 13.88
N GLY A 76 2.96 -12.68 15.10
CA GLY A 76 3.84 -11.60 15.55
C GLY A 76 5.14 -11.52 14.75
N VAL A 77 5.80 -12.66 14.51
CA VAL A 77 7.00 -12.73 13.68
C VAL A 77 6.70 -12.19 12.29
N VAL A 78 5.65 -12.69 11.63
CA VAL A 78 5.24 -12.23 10.29
C VAL A 78 4.91 -10.73 10.29
N SER A 79 4.24 -10.24 11.34
CA SER A 79 3.83 -8.84 11.47
C SER A 79 5.02 -7.86 11.50
N VAL A 80 6.10 -8.20 12.21
CA VAL A 80 7.34 -7.40 12.21
C VAL A 80 7.95 -7.35 10.81
N TRP A 81 7.94 -8.46 10.08
CA TRP A 81 8.44 -8.53 8.69
C TRP A 81 7.55 -7.79 7.67
N VAL A 82 6.33 -7.36 8.04
CA VAL A 82 5.51 -6.46 7.21
C VAL A 82 5.97 -5.01 7.31
N ILE A 83 6.69 -4.61 8.37
CA ILE A 83 7.08 -3.21 8.58
C ILE A 83 7.85 -2.62 7.38
N PRO A 84 8.87 -3.30 6.79
CA PRO A 84 9.56 -2.78 5.61
C PRO A 84 8.65 -2.59 4.40
N LEU A 85 7.67 -3.49 4.21
CA LEU A 85 6.66 -3.37 3.15
C LEU A 85 5.72 -2.19 3.41
N HIS A 86 5.35 -1.94 4.67
CA HIS A 86 4.52 -0.81 5.06
C HIS A 86 5.17 0.54 4.71
N PHE A 87 6.46 0.68 4.96
CA PHE A 87 7.22 1.86 4.52
C PHE A 87 7.43 1.91 3.00
N ALA A 88 7.53 0.77 2.33
CA ALA A 88 7.57 0.73 0.87
C ALA A 88 6.31 1.37 0.26
N PHE A 89 5.12 1.05 0.78
CA PHE A 89 3.86 1.65 0.31
C PHE A 89 3.77 3.16 0.54
N CYS A 90 4.28 3.65 1.67
CA CYS A 90 4.40 5.09 1.95
C CYS A 90 5.09 5.84 0.81
N LEU A 91 6.13 5.24 0.22
CA LEU A 91 6.87 5.84 -0.90
C LEU A 91 6.21 5.55 -2.25
N SER A 92 5.82 4.29 -2.46
CA SER A 92 5.35 3.80 -3.75
C SER A 92 4.02 4.39 -4.18
N PHE A 93 3.05 4.56 -3.27
CA PHE A 93 1.73 5.06 -3.69
C PHE A 93 1.77 6.52 -4.15
N PRO A 94 2.39 7.46 -3.42
CA PRO A 94 2.52 8.83 -3.89
C PRO A 94 3.29 8.96 -5.21
N LEU A 95 4.35 8.17 -5.35
CA LEU A 95 5.21 8.18 -6.54
C LEU A 95 4.49 7.65 -7.80
N GLN A 96 3.67 6.61 -7.64
CA GLN A 96 2.81 6.12 -8.72
C GLN A 96 1.80 7.18 -9.14
N ARG A 97 1.10 7.82 -8.19
CA ARG A 97 0.13 8.88 -8.50
C ARG A 97 0.78 10.10 -9.14
N PHE A 98 1.96 10.50 -8.64
CA PHE A 98 2.77 11.56 -9.25
C PHE A 98 3.02 11.28 -10.74
N LEU A 99 3.40 10.06 -11.11
CA LEU A 99 3.63 9.69 -12.51
C LEU A 99 2.32 9.57 -13.31
N GLN A 100 1.27 8.99 -12.72
CA GLN A 100 -0.03 8.78 -13.38
C GLN A 100 -0.70 10.10 -13.75
N CYS A 101 -0.75 11.08 -12.85
CA CYS A 101 -1.35 12.40 -13.11
C CYS A 101 -0.62 13.23 -14.18
N GLN A 102 0.55 12.76 -14.65
CA GLN A 102 1.31 13.35 -15.75
C GLN A 102 1.16 12.56 -17.05
N LEU A 103 0.21 11.63 -17.12
CA LEU A 103 0.02 10.68 -18.23
C LEU A 103 1.23 9.75 -18.46
N LYS A 104 2.04 9.52 -17.43
CA LYS A 104 3.21 8.61 -17.48
C LYS A 104 2.90 7.25 -16.84
N SER A 105 1.67 6.76 -16.99
CA SER A 105 1.19 5.48 -16.42
C SER A 105 1.94 4.23 -16.92
N HIS A 106 2.61 4.32 -18.08
CA HIS A 106 3.48 3.25 -18.59
C HIS A 106 4.69 2.97 -17.68
N VAL A 107 5.18 3.98 -16.94
CA VAL A 107 6.33 3.83 -16.03
C VAL A 107 6.00 2.97 -14.81
N PRO A 108 4.93 3.24 -14.03
CA PRO A 108 4.51 2.34 -12.96
C PRO A 108 4.05 0.98 -13.47
N ALA A 109 3.48 0.87 -14.67
CA ALA A 109 3.17 -0.43 -15.27
C ALA A 109 4.45 -1.25 -15.55
N PHE A 110 5.49 -0.62 -16.11
CA PHE A 110 6.78 -1.26 -16.33
C PHE A 110 7.45 -1.66 -15.01
N GLY A 111 7.48 -0.76 -14.01
CA GLY A 111 8.02 -1.04 -12.68
C GLY A 111 7.32 -2.22 -12.01
N ALA A 112 5.98 -2.29 -12.09
CA ALA A 112 5.19 -3.40 -11.58
C ALA A 112 5.51 -4.71 -12.30
N GLY A 113 5.68 -4.68 -13.62
CA GLY A 113 6.10 -5.84 -14.41
C GLY A 113 7.47 -6.39 -13.99
N VAL A 114 8.46 -5.51 -13.82
CA VAL A 114 9.79 -5.89 -13.31
C VAL A 114 9.69 -6.41 -11.88
N GLY A 115 8.91 -5.73 -11.02
CA GLY A 115 8.67 -6.15 -9.64
C GLY A 115 8.06 -7.55 -9.56
N LEU A 116 7.15 -7.91 -10.46
CA LEU A 116 6.55 -9.23 -10.56
C LEU A 116 7.58 -10.31 -10.95
N VAL A 117 8.42 -10.04 -11.96
CA VAL A 117 9.49 -10.96 -12.37
C VAL A 117 10.47 -11.17 -11.22
N VAL A 118 10.90 -10.09 -10.56
CA VAL A 118 11.76 -10.17 -9.39
C VAL A 118 11.08 -10.98 -8.28
N HIS A 119 9.80 -10.72 -8.01
CA HIS A 119 9.02 -11.45 -7.00
C HIS A 119 9.03 -12.95 -7.26
N PHE A 120 8.77 -13.36 -8.49
CA PHE A 120 8.80 -14.76 -8.88
C PHE A 120 10.18 -15.39 -8.62
N LEU A 121 11.26 -14.73 -9.04
CA LEU A 121 12.63 -15.22 -8.86
C LEU A 121 13.02 -15.32 -7.38
N VAL A 122 12.72 -14.29 -6.59
CA VAL A 122 13.06 -14.32 -5.15
C VAL A 122 12.17 -15.29 -4.39
N CYS A 123 10.90 -15.48 -4.78
CA CYS A 123 10.04 -16.52 -4.21
C CYS A 123 10.61 -17.91 -4.46
N TRP A 124 10.95 -18.23 -5.71
CA TRP A 124 11.59 -19.51 -6.04
C TRP A 124 12.86 -19.74 -5.23
N LEU A 125 13.73 -18.73 -5.12
CA LEU A 125 14.97 -18.85 -4.35
C LEU A 125 14.73 -18.98 -2.84
N PHE A 126 13.91 -18.11 -2.23
CA PHE A 126 13.79 -17.99 -0.77
C PHE A 126 12.86 -19.05 -0.18
N VAL A 127 11.80 -19.41 -0.91
CA VAL A 127 10.77 -20.35 -0.45
C VAL A 127 11.16 -21.78 -0.83
N ASP A 128 11.45 -22.05 -2.11
CA ASP A 128 11.76 -23.42 -2.55
C ASP A 128 13.23 -23.79 -2.37
N GLY A 129 14.13 -22.88 -2.76
CA GLY A 129 15.58 -23.10 -2.70
C GLY A 129 16.13 -23.10 -1.27
N LEU A 130 15.94 -21.99 -0.55
CA LEU A 130 16.49 -21.74 0.78
C LEU A 130 15.56 -22.15 1.92
N LYS A 131 14.28 -22.40 1.64
CA LYS A 131 13.27 -22.86 2.62
C LYS A 131 13.18 -21.99 3.88
N LEU A 132 13.22 -20.68 3.70
CA LEU A 132 13.25 -19.69 4.79
C LEU A 132 11.88 -19.51 5.51
N GLY A 133 10.89 -20.34 5.20
CA GLY A 133 9.58 -20.34 5.83
C GLY A 133 8.82 -19.02 5.67
N ALA A 134 7.93 -18.72 6.63
CA ALA A 134 7.04 -17.56 6.57
C ALA A 134 7.80 -16.21 6.51
N VAL A 135 8.95 -16.13 7.18
CA VAL A 135 9.83 -14.96 7.16
C VAL A 135 10.38 -14.72 5.76
N GLY A 136 10.88 -15.78 5.10
CA GLY A 136 11.33 -15.72 3.71
C GLY A 136 10.24 -15.21 2.78
N THR A 137 9.02 -15.75 2.90
CA THR A 137 7.87 -15.33 2.09
C THR A 137 7.51 -13.85 2.28
N MET A 138 7.66 -13.31 3.49
CA MET A 138 7.43 -11.88 3.71
C MET A 138 8.56 -11.01 3.15
N ALA A 139 9.80 -11.49 3.21
CA ALA A 139 10.94 -10.78 2.65
C ALA A 139 10.82 -10.64 1.12
N THR A 140 10.33 -11.68 0.42
CA THR A 140 10.23 -11.67 -1.05
C THR A 140 9.29 -10.58 -1.56
N VAL A 141 8.13 -10.39 -0.92
CA VAL A 141 7.21 -9.30 -1.30
C VAL A 141 7.83 -7.94 -0.99
N SER A 142 8.51 -7.78 0.13
CA SER A 142 9.16 -6.52 0.47
C SER A 142 10.23 -6.13 -0.56
N ILE A 143 11.09 -7.07 -0.94
CA ILE A 143 12.14 -6.85 -1.95
C ILE A 143 11.54 -6.36 -3.27
N SER A 144 10.49 -7.01 -3.76
CA SER A 144 9.84 -6.64 -5.02
C SER A 144 9.28 -5.21 -5.01
N TRP A 145 8.67 -4.79 -3.91
CA TRP A 145 8.15 -3.43 -3.76
C TRP A 145 9.26 -2.39 -3.68
N TRP A 146 10.36 -2.68 -2.99
CA TRP A 146 11.52 -1.79 -2.97
C TRP A 146 12.18 -1.65 -4.34
N VAL A 147 12.30 -2.74 -5.10
CA VAL A 147 12.77 -2.67 -6.50
C VAL A 147 11.85 -1.79 -7.34
N ASN A 148 10.53 -1.94 -7.22
CA ASN A 148 9.58 -1.07 -7.92
C ASN A 148 9.81 0.41 -7.55
N ILE A 149 9.94 0.74 -6.26
CA ILE A 149 10.20 2.12 -5.80
C ILE A 149 11.48 2.67 -6.42
N LEU A 150 12.57 1.89 -6.43
CA LEU A 150 13.84 2.31 -7.00
C LEU A 150 13.71 2.62 -8.49
N ILE A 151 12.97 1.82 -9.26
CA ILE A 151 12.71 2.08 -10.68
C ILE A 151 11.96 3.40 -10.87
N LEU A 152 10.86 3.60 -10.15
CA LEU A 152 10.03 4.81 -10.28
C LEU A 152 10.78 6.07 -9.82
N LEU A 153 11.59 5.95 -8.77
CA LEU A 153 12.37 7.05 -8.22
C LEU A 153 13.52 7.41 -9.16
N ALA A 154 14.25 6.40 -9.67
CA ALA A 154 15.30 6.61 -10.66
C ALA A 154 14.75 7.30 -11.91
N TYR A 155 13.61 6.84 -12.45
CA TYR A 155 12.97 7.51 -13.59
C TYR A 155 12.63 8.98 -13.28
N SER A 156 12.06 9.26 -12.10
CA SER A 156 11.66 10.62 -11.72
C SER A 156 12.85 11.56 -11.52
N VAL A 157 13.90 11.10 -10.83
CA VAL A 157 15.07 11.91 -10.45
C VAL A 157 16.10 12.03 -11.58
N CYS A 158 16.26 11.00 -12.41
CA CYS A 158 17.24 10.97 -13.52
C CYS A 158 16.70 11.60 -14.82
N GLY A 159 15.76 12.55 -14.72
CA GLY A 159 15.33 13.36 -15.87
C GLY A 159 14.05 12.91 -16.58
N GLY A 160 13.34 11.89 -16.10
CA GLY A 160 12.04 11.49 -16.67
C GLY A 160 10.90 12.46 -16.37
N CYS A 161 11.10 13.37 -15.39
CA CYS A 161 10.11 14.33 -14.89
C CYS A 161 10.69 15.77 -14.71
N PRO A 162 11.30 16.40 -15.73
CA PRO A 162 12.09 17.63 -15.55
C PRO A 162 11.25 18.87 -15.17
N LEU A 163 9.97 18.90 -15.53
CA LEU A 163 9.07 20.04 -15.24
C LEU A 163 8.35 19.92 -13.88
N THR A 164 8.28 18.70 -13.34
CA THR A 164 7.46 18.36 -12.17
C THR A 164 8.31 17.91 -10.99
N TRP A 165 9.55 17.47 -11.23
CA TRP A 165 10.55 17.16 -10.21
C TRP A 165 11.75 18.10 -10.36
N THR A 166 11.85 19.08 -9.45
CA THR A 166 12.96 20.04 -9.37
C THR A 166 13.87 19.80 -8.16
N GLY A 167 13.76 18.62 -7.54
CA GLY A 167 14.46 18.26 -6.30
C GLY A 167 13.62 18.49 -5.04
N PHE A 168 14.25 18.32 -3.88
CA PHE A 168 13.60 18.52 -2.58
C PHE A 168 13.26 20.00 -2.37
N SER A 169 12.05 20.28 -1.89
CA SER A 169 11.56 21.64 -1.63
C SER A 169 11.09 21.78 -0.20
N SER A 170 11.44 22.91 0.45
CA SER A 170 10.92 23.26 1.77
C SER A 170 9.41 23.51 1.77
N GLU A 171 8.82 23.79 0.60
CA GLU A 171 7.38 23.95 0.42
C GLU A 171 6.59 22.65 0.71
N ALA A 172 7.27 21.49 0.70
CA ALA A 172 6.67 20.23 1.11
C ALA A 172 6.19 20.25 2.58
N PHE A 173 6.79 21.10 3.42
CA PHE A 173 6.43 21.24 4.84
C PHE A 173 5.30 22.23 5.11
N THR A 174 4.82 22.95 4.09
CA THR A 174 3.68 23.88 4.24
C THR A 174 2.35 23.17 3.97
N GLY A 175 1.27 23.65 4.59
CA GLY A 175 -0.08 23.12 4.33
C GLY A 175 -0.31 21.66 4.72
N LEU A 176 0.55 21.08 5.57
CA LEU A 176 0.47 19.67 6.01
C LEU A 176 -0.89 19.35 6.65
N TRP A 177 -1.43 20.25 7.48
CA TRP A 177 -2.70 20.02 8.15
C TRP A 177 -3.89 19.91 7.19
N GLU A 178 -3.95 20.77 6.18
CA GLU A 178 -5.01 20.69 5.16
C GLU A 178 -4.86 19.43 4.30
N PHE A 179 -3.62 19.04 3.99
CA PHE A 179 -3.34 17.77 3.33
C PHE A 179 -3.79 16.58 4.19
N VAL A 180 -3.53 16.61 5.50
CA VAL A 180 -3.98 15.57 6.45
C VAL A 180 -5.50 15.49 6.49
N LYS A 181 -6.23 16.61 6.60
CA LYS A 181 -7.69 16.62 6.60
C LYS A 181 -8.26 15.97 5.33
N LEU A 182 -7.74 16.35 4.17
CA LEU A 182 -8.17 15.79 2.89
C LEU A 182 -7.83 14.30 2.79
N SER A 183 -6.64 13.92 3.22
CA SER A 183 -6.17 12.53 3.19
C SER A 183 -6.88 11.64 4.20
N ALA A 184 -7.33 12.21 5.33
CA ALA A 184 -8.02 11.48 6.39
C ALA A 184 -9.40 11.00 5.93
N SER A 185 -10.16 11.79 5.16
CA SER A 185 -11.47 11.37 4.67
C SER A 185 -11.35 10.16 3.74
N SER A 186 -10.42 10.20 2.78
CA SER A 186 -10.13 9.08 1.87
C SER A 186 -9.53 7.88 2.61
N GLY A 187 -8.65 8.12 3.58
CA GLY A 187 -8.07 7.07 4.43
C GLY A 187 -9.13 6.35 5.28
N VAL A 188 -10.06 7.09 5.89
CA VAL A 188 -11.17 6.53 6.68
C VAL A 188 -12.11 5.71 5.79
N MET A 189 -12.44 6.19 4.59
CA MET A 189 -13.31 5.48 3.66
C MET A 189 -12.77 4.09 3.32
N LEU A 190 -11.50 3.99 2.88
CA LEU A 190 -10.89 2.69 2.54
C LEU A 190 -10.66 1.80 3.78
N CYS A 191 -10.41 2.40 4.94
CA CYS A 191 -10.34 1.65 6.20
C CYS A 191 -11.68 1.01 6.56
N LEU A 192 -12.77 1.76 6.47
CA LEU A 192 -14.11 1.27 6.75
C LEU A 192 -14.50 0.14 5.80
N GLU A 193 -14.18 0.27 4.51
CA GLU A 193 -14.38 -0.80 3.53
C GLU A 193 -13.63 -2.09 3.91
N ASN A 194 -12.34 -1.96 4.23
CA ASN A 194 -11.52 -3.11 4.61
C ASN A 194 -11.92 -3.71 5.99
N TRP A 195 -12.37 -2.90 6.94
CA TRP A 195 -12.90 -3.38 8.21
C TRP A 195 -14.26 -4.07 8.05
N TYR A 196 -15.12 -3.55 7.19
CA TYR A 196 -16.40 -4.16 6.85
C TYR A 196 -16.22 -5.61 6.36
N TYR A 197 -15.32 -5.86 5.40
CA TYR A 197 -15.04 -7.22 4.94
C TYR A 197 -14.50 -8.14 6.04
N ARG A 198 -13.72 -7.62 7.01
CA ARG A 198 -13.22 -8.41 8.13
C ARG A 198 -14.31 -8.79 9.11
N ILE A 199 -15.21 -7.86 9.42
CA ILE A 199 -16.37 -8.12 10.25
C ILE A 199 -17.25 -9.19 9.58
N LEU A 200 -17.47 -9.08 8.26
CA LEU A 200 -18.19 -10.11 7.50
C LEU A 200 -17.55 -11.49 7.60
N ILE A 201 -16.21 -11.58 7.47
CA ILE A 201 -15.50 -12.87 7.62
C ILE A 201 -15.71 -13.45 9.03
N ILE A 202 -15.56 -12.62 10.07
CA ILE A 202 -15.73 -13.05 11.47
C ILE A 202 -17.15 -13.54 11.71
N MET A 203 -18.17 -12.78 11.28
CA MET A 203 -19.57 -13.16 11.41
C MET A 203 -19.87 -14.47 10.67
N THR A 204 -19.36 -14.61 9.44
CA THR A 204 -19.53 -15.82 8.62
C THR A 204 -18.87 -17.04 9.26
N GLY A 205 -17.77 -16.83 10.00
CA GLY A 205 -17.10 -17.84 10.81
C GLY A 205 -17.92 -18.38 12.00
N THR A 206 -19.04 -17.73 12.36
CA THR A 206 -19.94 -18.18 13.44
C THR A 206 -21.15 -18.98 12.95
N LEU A 207 -21.30 -19.19 11.64
CA LEU A 207 -22.41 -19.95 11.06
C LEU A 207 -22.27 -21.46 11.30
N GLN A 208 -23.39 -22.19 11.28
CA GLN A 208 -23.42 -23.65 11.50
C GLN A 208 -22.48 -24.43 10.57
N ASN A 209 -22.27 -23.94 9.34
CA ASN A 209 -21.30 -24.48 8.37
C ASN A 209 -20.15 -23.49 8.11
N ALA A 210 -19.53 -22.98 9.17
CA ALA A 210 -18.51 -21.92 9.13
C ALA A 210 -17.42 -22.13 8.07
N ARG A 211 -16.91 -23.35 7.91
CA ARG A 211 -15.88 -23.65 6.90
C ARG A 211 -16.37 -23.35 5.48
N ILE A 212 -17.48 -23.96 5.07
CA ILE A 212 -18.05 -23.78 3.73
C ILE A 212 -18.45 -22.32 3.50
N ALA A 213 -19.03 -21.67 4.50
CA ALA A 213 -19.48 -20.29 4.40
C ALA A 213 -18.31 -19.31 4.27
N VAL A 214 -17.25 -19.46 5.07
CA VAL A 214 -16.04 -18.63 5.01
C VAL A 214 -15.27 -18.87 3.70
N ASP A 215 -15.18 -20.12 3.25
CA ASP A 215 -14.53 -20.45 1.98
C ASP A 215 -15.28 -19.82 0.80
N SER A 216 -16.61 -19.96 0.78
CA SER A 216 -17.47 -19.37 -0.25
C SER A 216 -17.37 -17.84 -0.26
N LEU A 217 -17.42 -17.21 0.92
CA LEU A 217 -17.27 -15.76 1.05
C LEU A 217 -15.89 -15.30 0.57
N SER A 218 -14.83 -16.06 0.86
CA SER A 218 -13.46 -15.75 0.40
C SER A 218 -13.34 -15.81 -1.13
N ILE A 219 -14.01 -16.77 -1.78
CA ILE A 219 -14.10 -16.84 -3.24
C ILE A 219 -14.82 -15.61 -3.79
N CYS A 220 -16.00 -15.27 -3.24
CA CYS A 220 -16.76 -14.10 -3.66
C CYS A 220 -15.97 -12.79 -3.51
N MET A 221 -15.29 -12.60 -2.38
CA MET A 221 -14.41 -11.44 -2.17
C MET A 221 -13.24 -11.40 -3.15
N THR A 222 -12.69 -12.56 -3.53
CA THR A 222 -11.61 -12.62 -4.52
C THR A 222 -12.10 -12.21 -5.91
N ILE A 223 -13.26 -12.71 -6.32
CA ILE A 223 -13.88 -12.34 -7.61
C ILE A 223 -14.21 -10.84 -7.63
N ASN A 224 -14.81 -10.31 -6.57
CA ASN A 224 -15.10 -8.88 -6.47
C ASN A 224 -13.82 -8.03 -6.51
N GLY A 225 -12.75 -8.50 -5.87
CA GLY A 225 -11.43 -7.86 -5.96
C GLY A 225 -10.88 -7.80 -7.38
N TRP A 226 -11.05 -8.86 -8.18
CA TRP A 226 -10.63 -8.89 -9.58
C TRP A 226 -11.48 -7.96 -10.44
N GLU A 227 -12.80 -7.99 -10.25
CA GLU A 227 -13.73 -7.11 -10.95
C GLU A 227 -13.41 -5.63 -10.70
N ASN A 228 -13.14 -5.25 -9.45
CA ASN A 228 -12.80 -3.88 -9.06
C ASN A 228 -11.50 -3.35 -9.71
N MET A 229 -10.59 -4.22 -10.16
CA MET A 229 -9.38 -3.77 -10.86
C MET A 229 -9.69 -3.15 -12.21
N ILE A 230 -10.80 -3.53 -12.87
CA ILE A 230 -11.17 -3.00 -14.18
C ILE A 230 -11.60 -1.53 -14.07
N PRO A 231 -12.56 -1.14 -13.22
CA PRO A 231 -12.89 0.28 -12.99
C PRO A 231 -11.71 1.10 -12.50
N LEU A 232 -10.88 0.55 -11.59
CA LEU A 232 -9.69 1.25 -11.08
C LEU A 232 -8.67 1.54 -12.19
N ALA A 233 -8.49 0.60 -13.14
CA ALA A 233 -7.60 0.80 -14.28
C ALA A 233 -8.10 1.92 -15.21
N PHE A 234 -9.40 1.96 -15.51
CA PHE A 234 -9.99 3.07 -16.27
C PHE A 234 -9.84 4.40 -15.53
N PHE A 235 -10.15 4.42 -14.23
CA PHE A 235 -10.01 5.63 -13.40
C PHE A 235 -8.58 6.17 -13.42
N ALA A 236 -7.58 5.29 -13.23
CA ALA A 236 -6.16 5.66 -13.26
C ALA A 236 -5.64 6.04 -14.66
N ALA A 237 -6.34 5.66 -15.73
CA ALA A 237 -5.98 6.04 -17.11
C ALA A 237 -6.57 7.41 -17.50
N THR A 238 -7.70 7.80 -16.91
CA THR A 238 -8.43 9.03 -17.26
C THR A 238 -8.24 10.19 -16.27
N GLY A 239 -7.79 9.91 -15.03
CA GLY A 239 -7.55 10.91 -13.98
C GLY A 239 -6.17 11.56 -14.06
#